data_AF-A0A176T5L3-F1
#
_entry.id   AF-A0A176T5L3-F1
#
_cell.length_a   1.000
_cell.length_b   1.000
_cell.length_c   1.000
_cell.angle_alpha   90.00
_cell.angle_beta   90.00
_cell.angle_gamma   90.00
#
_symmetry.space_group_name_H-M   'P 1'
#
loop_
_entity.id
_entity.type
_entity.pdbx_description
1 polymer ?
#
loop_
_entity_poly.entity_id
_entity_poly.type
_entity_poly.pdbx_seq_one_letter_code
_entity_poly.pdbx_strand_id
1 'polypeptide(L)'
;MEENTNNAIFTLMQKVVDKLDAISKDVNNIDQTELSHVFSEENKELKNLIETTISNQHVLDQKILSKKEIDDSIKENAVTPNVNNYTEFSLLGSKSHFKPKTLIIMLFSLLIIWSSIKYLPAYFINNSSLSKEKEEYELFYNYVYLKDFKNNENTIANDILKKIKQKDTLFMKEYHTLLSTYQREIKKQELKEELKLLDNNDR
;
A
#
# COMPACT_ATOMS: atom_id res chain seq x y z
N MET A 1 -32.49 133.22 -9.13
CA MET A 1 -31.59 132.22 -9.75
C MET A 1 -31.28 131.04 -8.80
N GLU A 2 -31.42 131.19 -7.47
CA GLU A 2 -31.17 130.13 -6.48
C GLU A 2 -32.20 128.97 -6.45
N GLU A 3 -33.47 129.25 -6.76
CA GLU A 3 -34.55 128.25 -6.63
C GLU A 3 -34.45 127.09 -7.63
N ASN A 4 -33.95 127.37 -8.84
CA ASN A 4 -33.79 126.36 -9.90
C ASN A 4 -32.61 125.43 -9.62
N THR A 5 -31.53 125.95 -9.00
CA THR A 5 -30.35 125.16 -8.62
C THR A 5 -30.69 124.17 -7.50
N ASN A 6 -31.47 124.61 -6.50
CA ASN A 6 -31.90 123.74 -5.40
C ASN A 6 -32.80 122.60 -5.88
N ASN A 7 -33.70 122.86 -6.85
CA ASN A 7 -34.58 121.81 -7.38
C ASN A 7 -33.82 120.78 -8.23
N ALA A 8 -32.81 121.23 -8.99
CA ALA A 8 -31.92 120.34 -9.73
C ALA A 8 -31.10 119.44 -8.79
N ILE A 9 -30.59 119.99 -7.69
CA ILE A 9 -29.86 119.25 -6.65
C ILE A 9 -30.78 118.21 -5.99
N PHE A 10 -32.01 118.57 -5.65
CA PHE A 10 -32.97 117.65 -5.02
C PHE A 10 -33.36 116.50 -5.94
N THR A 11 -33.59 116.78 -7.22
CA THR A 11 -33.86 115.77 -8.25
C THR A 11 -32.68 114.81 -8.43
N LEU A 12 -31.45 115.32 -8.34
CA LEU A 12 -30.25 114.50 -8.42
C LEU A 12 -30.12 113.58 -7.20
N MET A 13 -30.36 114.12 -6.00
CA MET A 13 -30.35 113.33 -4.76
C MET A 13 -31.39 112.22 -4.80
N GLN A 14 -32.62 112.51 -5.26
CA GLN A 14 -33.66 111.50 -5.40
C GLN A 14 -33.23 110.38 -6.35
N LYS A 15 -32.67 110.72 -7.53
CA LYS A 15 -32.19 109.70 -8.48
C LYS A 15 -31.03 108.86 -7.94
N VAL A 16 -30.16 109.45 -7.13
CA VAL A 16 -29.06 108.74 -6.47
C VAL A 16 -29.61 107.77 -5.43
N VAL A 17 -30.59 108.20 -4.62
CA VAL A 17 -31.28 107.34 -3.65
C VAL A 17 -32.01 106.19 -4.36
N ASP A 18 -32.80 106.48 -5.40
CA ASP A 18 -33.54 105.46 -6.14
C ASP A 18 -32.60 104.42 -6.79
N LYS A 19 -31.43 104.85 -7.30
CA LYS A 19 -30.42 103.94 -7.84
C LYS A 19 -29.72 103.13 -6.75
N LEU A 20 -29.46 103.71 -5.59
CA LEU A 20 -28.89 103.00 -4.44
C LEU A 20 -29.86 101.94 -3.92
N ASP A 21 -31.15 102.25 -3.83
CA ASP A 21 -32.20 101.31 -3.45
C ASP A 21 -32.32 100.16 -4.46
N ALA A 22 -32.27 100.47 -5.76
CA ALA A 22 -32.29 99.45 -6.81
C ALA A 22 -31.07 98.51 -6.70
N ILE A 23 -29.86 99.06 -6.52
CA ILE A 23 -28.64 98.27 -6.35
C ILE A 23 -28.71 97.42 -5.07
N SER A 24 -29.17 97.99 -3.95
CA SER A 24 -29.31 97.26 -2.69
C SER A 24 -30.28 96.08 -2.82
N LYS A 25 -31.33 96.24 -3.64
CA LYS A 25 -32.32 95.19 -3.85
C LYS A 25 -31.80 94.08 -4.77
N ASP A 26 -31.04 94.42 -5.80
CA ASP A 26 -30.39 93.43 -6.67
C ASP A 26 -29.31 92.63 -5.95
N VAL A 27 -28.47 93.29 -5.13
CA VAL A 27 -27.42 92.63 -4.34
C VAL A 27 -28.00 91.61 -3.35
N ASN A 28 -29.11 91.95 -2.67
CA ASN A 28 -29.75 91.02 -1.72
C ASN A 28 -30.37 89.79 -2.38
N ASN A 29 -30.78 89.87 -3.65
CA ASN A 29 -31.39 88.74 -4.37
C ASN A 29 -30.34 87.78 -4.97
N ILE A 30 -29.19 88.29 -5.39
CA ILE A 30 -28.12 87.46 -6.00
C ILE A 30 -27.48 86.54 -4.95
N ASP A 31 -27.26 87.03 -3.72
CA ASP A 31 -26.52 86.28 -2.69
C ASP A 31 -27.31 85.10 -2.08
N GLN A 32 -28.65 85.15 -2.09
CA GLN A 32 -29.48 84.18 -1.37
C GLN A 32 -30.02 83.04 -2.25
N THR A 33 -30.27 83.29 -3.53
CA THR A 33 -30.99 82.32 -4.38
C THR A 33 -30.08 81.38 -5.16
N GLU A 34 -28.99 81.89 -5.76
CA GLU A 34 -28.04 81.05 -6.51
C GLU A 34 -27.14 80.24 -5.57
N LEU A 35 -26.62 80.85 -4.51
CA LEU A 35 -25.69 80.19 -3.59
C LEU A 35 -26.37 79.04 -2.82
N SER A 36 -27.63 79.21 -2.42
CA SER A 36 -28.37 78.17 -1.71
C SER A 36 -28.74 76.98 -2.60
N HIS A 37 -29.02 77.22 -3.88
CA HIS A 37 -29.30 76.18 -4.86
C HIS A 37 -28.05 75.36 -5.18
N VAL A 38 -26.91 76.01 -5.46
CA VAL A 38 -25.62 75.34 -5.72
C VAL A 38 -25.19 74.51 -4.51
N PHE A 39 -25.25 75.07 -3.29
CA PHE A 39 -24.93 74.32 -2.08
C PHE A 39 -25.88 73.13 -1.84
N SER A 40 -27.17 73.25 -2.14
CA SER A 40 -28.12 72.15 -1.91
C SER A 40 -27.98 71.04 -2.94
N GLU A 41 -27.71 71.37 -4.20
CA GLU A 41 -27.67 70.40 -5.29
C GLU A 41 -26.32 69.66 -5.33
N GLU A 42 -25.20 70.37 -5.18
CA GLU A 42 -23.87 69.76 -5.11
C GLU A 42 -23.74 68.87 -3.87
N ASN A 43 -24.28 69.25 -2.71
CA ASN A 43 -24.27 68.38 -1.53
C ASN A 43 -25.12 67.11 -1.72
N LYS A 44 -26.18 67.18 -2.52
CA LYS A 44 -27.02 66.01 -2.81
C LYS A 44 -26.29 65.04 -3.75
N GLU A 45 -25.61 65.55 -4.77
CA GLU A 45 -24.75 64.71 -5.63
C GLU A 45 -23.60 64.09 -4.85
N LEU A 46 -22.94 64.88 -3.99
CA LEU A 46 -21.82 64.42 -3.17
C LEU A 46 -22.25 63.35 -2.16
N LYS A 47 -23.43 63.51 -1.55
CA LYS A 47 -24.05 62.49 -0.70
C LYS A 47 -24.34 61.20 -1.48
N ASN A 48 -24.89 61.32 -2.69
CA ASN A 48 -25.23 60.17 -3.52
C ASN A 48 -23.96 59.41 -3.98
N LEU A 49 -22.88 60.13 -4.29
CA LEU A 49 -21.57 59.54 -4.60
C LEU A 49 -20.96 58.82 -3.40
N ILE A 50 -21.06 59.39 -2.19
CA ILE A 50 -20.59 58.74 -0.96
C ILE A 50 -21.40 57.46 -0.69
N GLU A 51 -22.74 57.51 -0.76
CA GLU A 51 -23.61 56.35 -0.56
C GLU A 51 -23.31 55.24 -1.58
N THR A 52 -23.11 55.61 -2.86
CA THR A 52 -22.74 54.66 -3.92
C THR A 52 -21.37 54.04 -3.68
N THR A 53 -20.38 54.83 -3.23
CA THR A 53 -19.03 54.35 -2.94
C THR A 53 -19.01 53.38 -1.76
N ILE A 54 -19.74 53.69 -0.69
CA ILE A 54 -19.87 52.83 0.50
C ILE A 54 -20.57 51.52 0.12
N SER A 55 -21.66 51.59 -0.66
CA SER A 55 -22.36 50.40 -1.15
C SER A 55 -21.45 49.50 -1.99
N ASN A 56 -20.68 50.08 -2.91
CA ASN A 56 -19.73 49.34 -3.73
C ASN A 56 -18.59 48.72 -2.91
N GLN A 57 -18.07 49.42 -1.90
CA GLN A 57 -17.07 48.87 -0.97
C GLN A 57 -17.63 47.67 -0.20
N HIS A 58 -18.86 47.77 0.32
CA HIS A 58 -19.49 46.68 1.05
C HIS A 58 -19.70 45.43 0.15
N VAL A 59 -20.09 45.61 -1.11
CA VAL A 59 -20.21 44.51 -2.08
C VAL A 59 -18.85 43.87 -2.38
N LEU A 60 -17.79 44.68 -2.50
CA LEU A 60 -16.42 44.19 -2.68
C LEU A 60 -15.93 43.39 -1.47
N ASP A 61 -16.16 43.90 -0.25
CA ASP A 61 -15.76 43.22 0.99
C ASP A 61 -16.48 41.88 1.15
N GLN A 62 -17.78 41.81 0.84
CA GLN A 62 -18.53 40.54 0.83
C GLN A 62 -17.97 39.55 -0.19
N LYS A 63 -17.56 40.00 -1.39
CA LYS A 63 -16.93 39.14 -2.40
C LYS A 63 -15.56 38.64 -1.97
N ILE A 64 -14.78 39.44 -1.24
CA ILE A 64 -13.47 39.05 -0.71
C ILE A 64 -13.65 38.04 0.44
N LEU A 65 -14.59 38.28 1.36
CA LEU A 65 -14.92 37.35 2.45
C LEU A 65 -15.40 36.01 1.91
N SER A 66 -16.32 36.00 0.95
CA SER A 66 -16.80 34.76 0.32
C SER A 66 -15.70 34.04 -0.46
N LYS A 67 -14.81 34.75 -1.16
CA LYS A 67 -13.64 34.12 -1.80
C LYS A 67 -12.70 33.47 -0.80
N LYS A 68 -12.44 34.14 0.34
CA LYS A 68 -11.60 33.59 1.40
C LYS A 68 -12.23 32.36 2.07
N GLU A 69 -13.54 32.40 2.32
CA GLU A 69 -14.30 31.27 2.87
C GLU A 69 -14.34 30.08 1.88
N ILE A 70 -14.41 30.35 0.57
CA ILE A 70 -14.26 29.33 -0.48
C ILE A 70 -12.84 28.77 -0.50
N ASP A 71 -11.79 29.60 -0.46
CA ASP A 71 -10.40 29.15 -0.46
C ASP A 71 -10.07 28.33 0.81
N ASP A 72 -10.60 28.72 1.96
CA ASP A 72 -10.42 28.02 3.24
C ASP A 72 -11.19 26.69 3.26
N SER A 73 -12.43 26.65 2.75
CA SER A 73 -13.19 25.39 2.61
C SER A 73 -12.61 24.45 1.56
N ILE A 74 -11.96 24.94 0.49
CA ILE A 74 -11.22 24.10 -0.47
C ILE A 74 -9.96 23.53 0.17
N LYS A 75 -9.25 24.29 1.03
CA LYS A 75 -8.10 23.77 1.78
C LYS A 75 -8.49 22.74 2.84
N GLU A 76 -9.59 22.96 3.55
CA GLU A 76 -10.10 22.03 4.56
C GLU A 76 -10.67 20.75 3.93
N ASN A 77 -11.31 20.86 2.76
CA ASN A 77 -11.79 19.73 1.95
C ASN A 77 -10.76 19.22 0.93
N ALA A 78 -9.50 19.67 0.99
CA ALA A 78 -8.39 19.06 0.27
C ALA A 78 -8.02 17.72 0.92
N VAL A 79 -9.00 16.82 1.02
CA VAL A 79 -8.75 15.39 0.99
C VAL A 79 -8.13 15.17 -0.37
N THR A 80 -6.80 15.16 -0.45
CA THR A 80 -6.09 14.60 -1.60
C THR A 80 -6.83 13.31 -1.94
N PRO A 81 -7.41 13.17 -3.14
CA PRO A 81 -8.01 11.91 -3.48
C PRO A 81 -6.87 10.91 -3.38
N ASN A 82 -6.99 9.96 -2.46
CA ASN A 82 -6.13 8.79 -2.45
C ASN A 82 -6.53 7.97 -3.68
N VAL A 83 -6.21 8.50 -4.87
CA VAL A 83 -6.11 7.70 -6.08
C VAL A 83 -4.88 6.86 -5.83
N ASN A 84 -5.15 5.71 -5.22
CA ASN A 84 -4.21 4.64 -5.06
C ASN A 84 -3.85 4.19 -6.48
N ASN A 85 -2.91 4.88 -7.12
CA ASN A 85 -2.42 4.62 -8.48
C ASN A 85 -1.61 3.31 -8.56
N TYR A 86 -1.70 2.45 -7.55
CA TYR A 86 -1.34 1.05 -7.71
C TYR A 86 -2.43 0.42 -8.57
N THR A 87 -2.19 0.40 -9.88
CA THR A 87 -2.76 -0.61 -10.75
C THR A 87 -2.28 -1.96 -10.22
N GLU A 88 -3.00 -2.50 -9.25
CA GLU A 88 -2.96 -3.93 -8.96
C GLU A 88 -3.45 -4.59 -10.25
N PHE A 89 -2.52 -5.01 -11.11
CA PHE A 89 -2.79 -5.82 -12.28
C PHE A 89 -3.36 -7.15 -11.78
N SER A 90 -4.67 -7.17 -11.57
CA SER A 90 -5.40 -8.40 -11.31
C SER A 90 -5.59 -9.10 -12.65
N LEU A 91 -4.77 -10.12 -12.91
CA LEU A 91 -4.86 -10.97 -14.11
C LEU A 91 -6.25 -11.62 -14.27
N LEU A 92 -6.99 -11.76 -13.16
CA LEU A 92 -8.42 -12.05 -13.17
C LEU A 92 -9.16 -10.78 -12.76
N GLY A 93 -10.03 -10.28 -13.62
CA GLY A 93 -10.62 -8.93 -13.53
C GLY A 93 -11.18 -8.52 -12.16
N SER A 94 -11.50 -7.22 -12.03
CA SER A 94 -11.86 -6.50 -10.80
C SER A 94 -13.02 -7.07 -9.95
N LYS A 95 -13.68 -8.15 -10.39
CA LYS A 95 -14.72 -8.89 -9.67
C LYS A 95 -14.32 -10.31 -9.23
N SER A 96 -13.04 -10.68 -9.36
CA SER A 96 -12.55 -12.00 -8.97
C SER A 96 -12.60 -12.19 -7.45
N HIS A 97 -13.27 -13.24 -6.97
CA HIS A 97 -13.25 -13.65 -5.55
C HIS A 97 -11.87 -14.14 -5.09
N PHE A 98 -10.96 -14.46 -6.03
CA PHE A 98 -9.62 -14.94 -5.74
C PHE A 98 -8.63 -13.77 -5.76
N LYS A 99 -8.18 -13.38 -4.57
CA LYS A 99 -7.11 -12.39 -4.41
C LYS A 99 -5.78 -12.97 -4.95
N PRO A 100 -4.88 -12.17 -5.53
CA PRO A 100 -3.60 -12.67 -6.03
C PRO A 100 -2.78 -13.46 -4.99
N LYS A 101 -2.84 -13.06 -3.71
CA LYS A 101 -2.19 -13.79 -2.60
C LYS A 101 -2.71 -15.22 -2.43
N THR A 102 -4.02 -15.45 -2.59
CA THR A 102 -4.60 -16.79 -2.45
C THR A 102 -4.21 -17.70 -3.62
N LEU A 103 -4.03 -17.15 -4.83
CA LEU A 103 -3.55 -17.90 -5.99
C LEU A 103 -2.09 -18.34 -5.81
N ILE A 104 -1.23 -17.48 -5.29
CA ILE A 104 0.17 -17.84 -5.00
C ILE A 104 0.22 -18.97 -3.96
N ILE A 105 -0.56 -18.87 -2.88
CA ILE A 105 -0.65 -19.91 -1.86
C ILE A 105 -1.17 -21.23 -2.47
N MET A 106 -2.20 -21.16 -3.32
CA MET A 106 -2.73 -22.34 -4.01
C MET A 106 -1.68 -22.99 -4.91
N LEU A 107 -0.93 -22.21 -5.68
CA LEU A 107 0.12 -22.71 -6.57
C LEU A 107 1.26 -23.38 -5.77
N PHE A 108 1.70 -22.75 -4.67
CA PHE A 108 2.68 -23.33 -3.76
C PHE A 108 2.17 -24.62 -3.10
N SER A 109 0.90 -24.66 -2.68
CA SER A 109 0.30 -25.86 -2.10
C SER A 109 0.28 -27.02 -3.08
N LEU A 110 -0.01 -26.76 -4.36
CA LEU A 110 0.02 -27.77 -5.41
C LEU A 110 1.43 -28.37 -5.59
N LEU A 111 2.46 -27.52 -5.59
CA LEU A 111 3.86 -27.95 -5.70
C LEU A 111 4.29 -28.81 -4.51
N ILE A 112 3.87 -28.43 -3.29
CA ILE A 112 4.16 -29.19 -2.08
C ILE A 112 3.45 -30.55 -2.10
N ILE A 113 2.16 -30.57 -2.46
CA ILE A 113 1.38 -31.81 -2.55
C ILE A 113 1.96 -32.74 -3.61
N TRP A 114 2.34 -32.21 -4.78
CA TRP A 114 2.96 -32.99 -5.85
C TRP A 114 4.27 -33.63 -5.41
N SER A 115 5.12 -32.84 -4.75
CA SER A 115 6.39 -33.33 -4.20
C SER A 115 6.15 -34.37 -3.11
N SER A 116 5.16 -34.15 -2.27
CA SER A 116 4.79 -35.05 -1.17
C SER A 116 4.35 -36.42 -1.69
N ILE A 117 3.45 -36.47 -2.67
CA ILE A 117 2.97 -37.73 -3.27
C ILE A 117 4.12 -38.52 -3.90
N LYS A 118 5.09 -37.84 -4.53
CA LYS A 118 6.21 -38.53 -5.18
C LYS A 118 7.22 -39.10 -4.19
N TYR A 119 7.54 -38.39 -3.11
CA TYR A 119 8.69 -38.73 -2.26
C TYR A 119 8.33 -39.34 -0.90
N LEU A 120 7.19 -38.98 -0.29
CA LEU A 120 6.80 -39.53 1.02
C LEU A 120 6.51 -41.04 0.97
N PRO A 121 5.71 -41.57 0.02
CA PRO A 121 5.41 -43.00 0.00
C PRO A 121 6.67 -43.86 -0.15
N ALA A 122 7.58 -43.49 -1.06
CA ALA A 122 8.83 -44.21 -1.27
C ALA A 122 9.70 -44.22 0.00
N TYR A 123 9.76 -43.09 0.71
CA TYR A 123 10.47 -42.99 1.99
C TYR A 123 9.85 -43.89 3.06
N PHE A 124 8.52 -43.86 3.24
CA PHE A 124 7.85 -44.70 4.24
C PHE A 124 7.95 -46.19 3.93
N ILE A 125 7.86 -46.58 2.66
CA ILE A 125 8.02 -47.98 2.24
C ILE A 125 9.44 -48.45 2.56
N ASN A 126 10.47 -47.70 2.14
CA ASN A 126 11.86 -48.07 2.42
C ASN A 126 12.15 -48.11 3.92
N ASN A 127 11.60 -47.18 4.71
CA ASN A 127 11.82 -47.16 6.14
C ASN A 127 11.11 -48.32 6.85
N SER A 128 9.91 -48.70 6.40
CA SER A 128 9.18 -49.84 6.96
C SER A 128 9.83 -51.18 6.59
N SER A 129 10.30 -51.34 5.35
CA SER A 129 11.06 -52.54 4.95
C SER A 129 12.38 -52.63 5.72
N LEU A 130 13.11 -51.53 5.86
CA LEU A 130 14.36 -51.48 6.62
C LEU A 130 14.13 -51.75 8.12
N SER A 131 13.04 -51.24 8.69
CA SER A 131 12.67 -51.51 10.09
C SER A 131 12.37 -52.99 10.30
N LYS A 132 11.62 -53.59 9.38
CA LYS A 132 11.28 -55.01 9.43
C LYS A 132 12.52 -55.89 9.28
N GLU A 133 13.37 -55.59 8.30
CA GLU A 133 14.64 -56.30 8.09
C GLU A 133 15.55 -56.18 9.31
N LYS A 134 15.62 -55.00 9.94
CA LYS A 134 16.34 -54.80 11.20
C LYS A 134 15.79 -55.68 12.32
N GLU A 135 14.47 -55.72 12.51
CA GLU A 135 13.84 -56.56 13.55
C GLU A 135 14.14 -58.06 13.31
N GLU A 136 14.08 -58.51 12.06
CA GLU A 136 14.38 -59.90 11.69
C GLU A 136 15.86 -60.25 11.96
N TYR A 137 16.80 -59.38 11.57
CA TYR A 137 18.22 -59.57 11.87
C TYR A 137 18.54 -59.48 13.36
N GLU A 138 17.87 -58.58 14.09
CA GLU A 138 18.03 -58.46 15.54
C GLU A 138 17.58 -59.74 16.23
N LEU A 139 16.44 -60.31 15.83
CA LEU A 139 15.94 -61.57 16.37
C LEU A 139 16.89 -62.73 16.04
N PHE A 140 17.35 -62.83 14.80
CA PHE A 140 18.34 -63.83 14.39
C PHE A 140 19.64 -63.72 15.21
N TYR A 141 20.20 -62.51 15.29
CA TYR A 141 21.42 -62.24 16.04
C TYR A 141 21.26 -62.60 17.51
N ASN A 142 20.19 -62.11 18.14
CA ASN A 142 19.93 -62.38 19.56
C ASN A 142 19.76 -63.88 19.81
N TYR A 143 19.04 -64.59 18.95
CA TYR A 143 18.87 -66.04 19.08
C TYR A 143 20.22 -66.78 19.00
N VAL A 144 21.04 -66.48 17.99
CA VAL A 144 22.36 -67.11 17.82
C VAL A 144 23.28 -66.77 19.00
N TYR A 145 23.31 -65.50 19.40
CA TYR A 145 24.11 -65.01 20.52
C TYR A 145 23.74 -65.71 21.83
N LEU A 146 22.45 -65.74 22.17
CA LEU A 146 21.96 -66.37 23.39
C LEU A 146 22.18 -67.88 23.39
N LYS A 147 22.08 -68.52 22.23
CA LYS A 147 22.36 -69.96 22.07
C LYS A 147 23.84 -70.27 22.28
N ASP A 148 24.74 -69.44 21.76
CA ASP A 148 26.19 -69.58 21.99
C ASP A 148 26.53 -69.32 23.47
N PHE A 149 25.99 -68.26 24.06
CA PHE A 149 26.17 -67.93 25.48
C PHE A 149 25.69 -69.05 26.42
N LYS A 150 24.59 -69.72 26.07
CA LYS A 150 24.09 -70.87 26.85
C LYS A 150 25.09 -72.03 26.86
N ASN A 151 25.87 -72.20 25.80
CA ASN A 151 26.79 -73.32 25.64
C ASN A 151 28.24 -72.98 26.03
N ASN A 152 28.64 -71.70 25.97
CA ASN A 152 29.98 -71.20 26.24
C ASN A 152 29.93 -69.91 27.07
N GLU A 153 30.67 -69.84 28.18
CA GLU A 153 30.78 -68.62 29.02
C GLU A 153 31.38 -67.42 28.27
N ASN A 154 32.24 -67.69 27.28
CA ASN A 154 32.88 -66.67 26.46
C ASN A 154 32.34 -66.76 25.03
N THR A 155 31.48 -65.82 24.64
CA THR A 155 30.80 -65.86 23.35
C THR A 155 31.73 -65.46 22.22
N ILE A 156 31.76 -66.27 21.17
CA ILE A 156 32.52 -65.99 19.94
C ILE A 156 32.10 -64.61 19.37
N ALA A 157 30.83 -64.28 19.53
CA ALA A 157 30.27 -62.99 19.14
C ALA A 157 30.94 -61.79 19.84
N ASN A 158 31.34 -61.90 21.11
CA ASN A 158 32.01 -60.82 21.83
C ASN A 158 33.42 -60.57 21.28
N ASP A 159 34.16 -61.64 20.97
CA ASP A 159 35.49 -61.53 20.37
C ASP A 159 35.42 -60.96 18.96
N ILE A 160 34.45 -61.39 18.15
CA ILE A 160 34.19 -60.81 16.82
C ILE A 160 33.82 -59.33 16.95
N LEU A 161 32.93 -58.96 17.88
CA LEU A 161 32.53 -57.58 18.10
C LEU A 161 33.71 -56.70 18.51
N LYS A 162 34.63 -57.23 19.33
CA LYS A 162 35.86 -56.53 19.71
C LYS A 162 36.75 -56.27 18.49
N LYS A 163 36.98 -57.27 17.63
CA LYS A 163 37.75 -57.12 16.38
C LYS A 163 37.12 -56.09 15.44
N ILE A 164 35.79 -56.07 15.32
CA ILE A 164 35.06 -55.05 14.54
C ILE A 164 35.28 -53.65 15.10
N LYS A 165 35.10 -53.45 16.41
CA LYS A 165 35.31 -52.15 17.08
C LYS A 165 36.75 -51.66 16.93
N GLN A 166 37.71 -52.57 16.97
CA GLN A 166 39.13 -52.27 16.79
C GLN A 166 39.53 -52.08 15.32
N LYS A 167 38.60 -52.29 14.37
CA LYS A 167 38.84 -52.25 12.93
C LYS A 167 40.05 -53.12 12.53
N ASP A 168 40.10 -54.32 13.09
CA ASP A 168 41.16 -55.30 12.79
C ASP A 168 41.22 -55.55 11.27
N THR A 169 42.35 -55.20 10.66
CA THR A 169 42.52 -55.23 9.20
C THR A 169 42.51 -56.65 8.64
N LEU A 170 43.01 -57.63 9.39
CA LEU A 170 43.02 -59.04 8.98
C LEU A 170 41.59 -59.57 8.97
N PHE A 171 40.84 -59.30 10.04
CA PHE A 171 39.43 -59.68 10.14
C PHE A 171 38.58 -59.05 9.03
N MET A 172 38.76 -57.76 8.73
CA MET A 172 38.00 -57.09 7.68
C MET A 172 38.30 -57.66 6.28
N LYS A 173 39.57 -58.01 6.01
CA LYS A 173 39.96 -58.66 4.75
C LYS A 173 39.32 -60.03 4.61
N GLU A 174 39.32 -60.82 5.67
CA GLU A 174 38.67 -62.12 5.71
C GLU A 174 37.15 -62.00 5.47
N TYR A 175 36.50 -61.07 6.17
CA TYR A 175 35.08 -60.75 6.00
C TYR A 175 34.74 -60.41 4.54
N HIS A 176 35.48 -59.50 3.90
CA HIS A 176 35.22 -59.13 2.50
C HIS A 176 35.45 -60.30 1.53
N THR A 177 36.44 -61.15 1.81
CA THR A 177 36.70 -62.35 1.00
C THR A 177 35.53 -63.33 1.10
N LEU A 178 35.06 -63.62 2.33
CA LEU A 178 33.89 -64.46 2.59
C LEU A 178 32.64 -63.91 1.91
N LEU A 179 32.38 -62.61 2.06
CA LEU A 179 31.23 -61.94 1.47
C LEU A 179 31.23 -62.07 -0.07
N SER A 180 32.35 -61.75 -0.71
CA SER A 180 32.47 -61.86 -2.18
C SER A 180 32.31 -63.30 -2.67
N THR A 181 32.82 -64.27 -1.92
CA THR A 181 32.69 -65.70 -2.24
C THR A 181 31.24 -66.14 -2.15
N TYR A 182 30.55 -65.78 -1.07
CA TYR A 182 29.13 -66.07 -0.90
C TYR A 182 28.29 -65.46 -2.02
N GLN A 183 28.49 -64.17 -2.33
CA GLN A 183 27.79 -63.48 -3.41
C GLN A 183 28.00 -64.17 -4.77
N ARG A 184 29.23 -64.62 -5.05
CA ARG A 184 29.54 -65.35 -6.28
C ARG A 184 28.81 -66.70 -6.35
N GLU A 185 28.77 -67.44 -5.26
CA GLU A 185 28.08 -68.75 -5.21
C GLU A 185 26.56 -68.61 -5.32
N ILE A 186 25.95 -67.63 -4.63
CA ILE A 186 24.52 -67.36 -4.76
C ILE A 186 24.17 -66.99 -6.20
N LYS A 187 24.92 -66.08 -6.82
CA LYS A 187 24.71 -65.72 -8.23
C LYS A 187 24.83 -66.92 -9.17
N LYS A 188 25.76 -67.84 -8.88
CA LYS A 188 25.93 -69.08 -9.66
C LYS A 188 24.74 -70.02 -9.48
N GLN A 189 24.12 -70.06 -8.30
CA GLN A 189 22.91 -70.85 -8.04
C GLN A 189 21.71 -70.24 -8.79
N GLU A 190 21.49 -68.93 -8.68
CA GLU A 190 20.43 -68.20 -9.40
C GLU A 190 20.53 -68.43 -10.91
N LEU A 191 21.71 -68.26 -11.50
CA LEU A 191 21.92 -68.51 -12.94
C LEU A 191 21.64 -69.96 -13.35
N LYS A 192 21.92 -70.94 -12.47
CA LYS A 192 21.59 -72.34 -12.76
C LYS A 192 20.09 -72.60 -12.72
N GLU A 193 19.37 -71.92 -11.82
CA GLU A 193 17.91 -72.02 -11.75
C GLU A 193 17.25 -71.35 -12.95
N GLU A 194 17.71 -70.16 -13.34
CA GLU A 194 17.27 -69.48 -14.57
C GLU A 194 17.50 -70.36 -15.81
N LEU A 195 18.69 -70.94 -15.97
CA LEU A 195 18.98 -71.85 -17.07
C LEU A 195 18.06 -73.07 -17.09
N LYS A 196 17.73 -73.65 -15.93
CA LYS A 196 16.76 -74.76 -15.85
C LYS A 196 15.34 -74.34 -16.25
N LEU A 197 14.93 -73.11 -15.94
CA LEU A 197 13.62 -72.58 -16.33
C LEU A 197 13.54 -72.33 -17.85
N LEU A 198 14.63 -71.83 -18.45
CA LEU A 198 14.75 -71.67 -19.90
C LEU A 198 14.72 -73.02 -20.63
N ASP A 199 15.53 -74.00 -20.20
CA ASP A 199 15.56 -75.35 -20.80
C ASP A 199 14.21 -76.08 -20.72
N ASN A 200 13.40 -75.80 -19.70
CA ASN A 200 12.07 -76.40 -19.53
C ASN A 200 10.96 -75.67 -20.33
N ASN A 201 11.17 -74.41 -20.74
CA ASN A 201 10.20 -73.66 -21.55
C ASN A 201 10.41 -73.87 -23.07
N ASP A 202 11.58 -74.34 -23.49
CA ASP A 202 11.90 -74.65 -24.90
C ASP A 202 11.55 -76.11 -25.32
N ARG A 203 10.87 -76.89 -24.45
CA ARG A 203 10.32 -78.22 -24.75
C ARG A 203 8.80 -78.22 -24.80
#